data_AF-A0A3G9GVN6-F1
#
_entry.id   AF-A0A3G9GVN6-F1
#
_cell.length_a   1.000
_cell.length_b   1.000
_cell.length_c   1.000
_cell.angle_alpha   90.00
_cell.angle_beta   90.00
_cell.angle_gamma   90.00
#
_symmetry.space_group_name_H-M   'P 1'
#
loop_
_entity.id
_entity.type
_entity.pdbx_description
1 polymer ?
#
loop_
_entity_poly.entity_id
_entity_poly.type
_entity_poly.pdbx_seq_one_letter_code
_entity_poly.pdbx_strand_id
1 'polypeptide(L)' 'MCGRVDIHDRMPVILRLEDAKLWLDESLRDTSVLRPLLRQIEDDFLREWPVSPVCNSPTANDERCIRLLSE' A
#
# COMPACT_ATOMS: atom_id res chain seq x y z
N MET A 1 -1.30 -13.60 13.12
CA MET A 1 0.09 -13.77 12.67
C MET A 1 0.34 -12.62 11.73
N CYS A 2 1.11 -11.64 12.18
CA CYS A 2 1.39 -10.41 11.46
C CYS A 2 2.52 -10.69 10.44
N GLY A 3 2.27 -10.42 9.16
CA GLY A 3 3.33 -10.26 8.16
C GLY A 3 3.19 -11.12 6.90
N ARG A 4 2.84 -10.45 5.79
CA ARG A 4 3.12 -10.81 4.39
C ARG A 4 4.63 -10.87 4.08
N VAL A 5 5.45 -11.40 4.98
CA VAL A 5 6.92 -11.46 4.88
C VAL A 5 7.37 -12.24 3.65
N ASP A 6 6.51 -13.09 3.10
CA ASP A 6 6.77 -13.86 1.88
C ASP A 6 6.93 -13.00 0.61
N ILE A 7 6.50 -11.72 0.62
CA ILE A 7 6.71 -10.78 -0.50
C ILE A 7 7.78 -9.74 -0.16
N HIS A 8 7.67 -9.07 0.98
CA HIS A 8 8.62 -8.04 1.44
C HIS A 8 8.49 -7.79 2.95
N ASP A 9 9.57 -7.37 3.59
CA ASP A 9 9.63 -6.99 5.01
C ASP A 9 9.02 -5.60 5.35
N ARG A 10 8.59 -4.85 4.34
CA ARG A 10 8.12 -3.47 4.45
C ARG A 10 6.74 -3.34 3.82
N MET A 11 5.84 -2.65 4.52
CA MET A 11 4.51 -2.31 4.03
C MET A 11 4.34 -0.78 4.02
N PRO A 12 3.68 -0.22 2.99
CA PRO A 12 3.27 1.18 3.05
C PRO A 12 2.22 1.38 4.15
N VAL A 13 2.17 2.60 4.70
CA VAL A 13 1.05 3.03 5.54
C VAL A 13 -0.12 3.32 4.60
N ILE A 14 -1.21 2.57 4.76
CA ILE A 14 -2.44 2.77 4.01
C ILE A 14 -3.44 3.46 4.91
N LEU A 15 -3.85 4.67 4.53
CA LEU A 15 -4.80 5.47 5.28
C LEU A 15 -6.23 5.03 4.98
N ARG A 16 -7.09 5.08 5.99
CA ARG A 16 -8.54 5.02 5.78
C ARG A 16 -9.01 6.35 5.17
N LEU A 17 -10.11 6.31 4.42
CA LEU A 17 -10.61 7.51 3.72
C LEU A 17 -10.99 8.62 4.70
N GLU A 18 -11.53 8.26 5.86
CA GLU A 18 -11.87 9.18 6.95
C GLU A 18 -10.65 9.93 7.51
N ASP A 19 -9.46 9.33 7.48
CA ASP A 19 -8.22 9.91 8.01
C ASP A 19 -7.50 10.80 6.97
N ALA A 20 -7.89 10.75 5.69
CA ALA A 20 -7.23 11.47 4.61
C ALA A 20 -7.21 13.00 4.83
N LYS A 21 -8.29 13.55 5.40
CA LYS A 21 -8.36 14.98 5.72
C LYS A 21 -7.35 15.39 6.77
N LEU A 22 -7.19 14.58 7.82
CA LEU A 22 -6.20 14.84 8.87
C LEU A 22 -4.78 14.76 8.30
N TRP A 23 -4.52 13.78 7.42
CA TRP A 23 -3.22 13.62 6.77
C TRP A 23 -2.82 14.80 5.87
N LEU A 24 -3.79 15.38 5.16
CA LEU A 24 -3.58 16.44 4.18
C LEU A 24 -3.72 17.86 4.76
N ASP A 25 -3.97 18.00 6.06
CA ASP A 25 -4.14 19.32 6.69
C ASP A 25 -2.79 20.04 6.85
N GLU A 26 -2.52 20.96 5.92
CA GLU A 26 -1.31 21.81 5.90
C GLU A 26 -1.21 22.76 7.11
N SER A 27 -2.31 23.01 7.82
CA SER A 27 -2.31 23.87 9.01
C SER A 27 -1.74 23.18 10.25
N LEU A 28 -1.67 21.84 10.25
CA LEU A 28 -1.13 21.04 11.35
C LEU A 28 0.36 21.34 11.56
N ARG A 29 0.68 21.77 12.79
CA ARG A 29 2.06 22.02 13.22
C ARG A 29 2.62 20.92 14.10
N ASP A 30 1.76 20.28 14.89
CA ASP A 30 2.15 19.14 15.70
C ASP A 30 1.89 17.84 14.93
N THR A 31 2.96 17.21 14.44
CA THR A 31 2.88 15.94 13.70
C THR A 31 2.66 14.73 14.61
N SER A 32 2.71 14.91 15.95
CA SER A 32 2.44 13.82 16.89
C SER A 32 1.04 13.23 16.71
N VAL A 33 0.08 14.04 16.27
CA VAL A 33 -1.30 13.66 15.98
C VAL A 33 -1.43 12.69 14.81
N LEU A 34 -0.42 12.62 13.92
CA LEU A 34 -0.39 11.72 12.77
C LEU A 34 0.17 10.34 13.13
N ARG A 35 0.89 10.20 14.26
CA ARG A 35 1.52 8.93 14.66
C ARG A 35 0.54 7.75 14.73
N PRO A 36 -0.71 7.89 15.23
CA PRO A 36 -1.67 6.79 15.22
C PRO A 36 -2.05 6.29 13.83
N LEU A 37 -1.89 7.12 12.79
CA LEU A 37 -2.14 6.75 11.40
C LEU A 37 -1.01 5.90 10.81
N LEU A 38 0.21 5.99 11.36
CA LEU A 38 1.41 5.31 10.87
C LEU A 38 1.48 3.85 11.33
N ARG A 39 0.44 3.09 11.05
CA ARG A 39 0.32 1.68 11.41
C ARG A 39 0.06 0.81 10.19
N GLN A 40 0.33 -0.48 10.33
CA GLN A 40 -0.09 -1.46 9.35
C GLN A 40 -1.63 -1.50 9.28
N ILE A 41 -2.14 -1.71 8.07
CA ILE A 41 -3.56 -2.01 7.86
C ILE A 41 -3.86 -3.45 8.32
N GLU A 42 -5.12 -3.75 8.58
CA GLU A 42 -5.57 -5.09 8.93
C GLU A 42 -5.22 -6.11 7.82
N ASP A 43 -4.76 -7.31 8.20
CA ASP A 43 -4.17 -8.30 7.26
C ASP A 43 -5.12 -8.68 6.11
N ASP A 44 -6.43 -8.69 6.38
CA ASP A 44 -7.52 -9.05 5.47
C ASP A 44 -8.02 -7.88 4.59
N PHE A 45 -7.47 -6.68 4.76
CA PHE A 45 -7.88 -5.50 4.00
C PHE A 45 -7.43 -5.53 2.53
N LEU A 46 -6.34 -6.24 2.24
CA LEU A 46 -5.74 -6.32 0.90
C LEU A 46 -5.79 -7.74 0.36
N ARG A 47 -5.78 -7.86 -0.97
CA ARG A 47 -5.54 -9.11 -1.71
C ARG A 47 -4.34 -8.93 -2.62
N GLU A 48 -3.55 -9.99 -2.76
CA GLU A 48 -2.36 -10.05 -3.58
C GLU A 48 -2.41 -11.24 -4.54
N TRP A 49 -1.65 -11.15 -5.62
CA TRP A 49 -1.42 -12.23 -6.55
C TRP A 49 -0.15 -11.98 -7.39
N PRO A 50 0.49 -13.03 -7.93
CA PRO A 50 1.62 -12.86 -8.83
C PRO A 50 1.19 -12.21 -10.17
N VAL A 51 2.08 -11.40 -10.73
CA VAL A 51 1.90 -10.70 -12.02
C VAL A 51 3.09 -10.96 -12.95
N SER A 52 2.96 -10.57 -14.21
CA SER A 52 4.03 -10.73 -15.21
C SER A 52 5.26 -9.84 -14.91
N PRO A 53 6.50 -10.33 -15.12
CA PRO A 53 7.71 -9.51 -15.04
C PRO A 53 7.76 -8.30 -16.00
N VAL A 54 6.82 -8.21 -16.95
CA VAL A 54 6.66 -7.00 -17.79
C VAL A 54 6.53 -5.74 -16.95
N CYS A 55 5.93 -5.81 -15.76
CA CYS A 55 5.81 -4.67 -14.84
C CYS A 55 7.16 -4.10 -14.36
N ASN A 56 8.27 -4.84 -14.51
CA ASN A 56 9.60 -4.37 -14.12
C ASN A 56 10.15 -3.30 -15.07
N SER A 57 9.59 -3.18 -16.28
CA SER A 57 9.95 -2.09 -17.19
C SER A 57 9.13 -0.83 -16.89
N PRO A 58 9.74 0.32 -16.59
CA PRO A 58 9.00 1.56 -16.33
C PRO A 58 8.26 2.10 -17.56
N THR A 59 8.57 1.61 -18.77
CA THR A 59 7.87 1.99 -20.00
C THR A 59 6.63 1.14 -20.29
N ALA A 60 6.44 0.02 -19.57
CA ALA A 60 5.26 -0.83 -19.73
C ALA A 60 4.09 -0.21 -18.94
N ASN A 61 3.09 0.31 -19.66
CA ASN A 61 1.93 0.97 -19.07
C ASN A 61 0.62 0.43 -19.67
N ASP A 62 0.38 -0.85 -19.47
CA ASP A 62 -0.83 -1.53 -19.93
C ASP A 62 -1.29 -2.61 -18.95
N GLU A 63 -2.43 -3.21 -19.24
CA GLU A 63 -3.09 -4.20 -18.37
C GLU A 63 -2.23 -5.42 -18.01
N ARG A 64 -1.21 -5.76 -18.80
CA ARG A 64 -0.32 -6.89 -18.52
C ARG A 64 0.48 -6.69 -17.23
N CYS A 65 0.66 -5.45 -16.80
CA CYS A 65 1.39 -5.13 -15.56
C CYS A 65 0.65 -5.55 -14.29
N ILE A 66 -0.69 -5.66 -14.33
CA ILE A 66 -1.52 -5.95 -13.14
C ILE A 66 -2.37 -7.21 -13.28
N ARG A 67 -2.44 -7.77 -14.50
CA ARG A 67 -3.17 -9.00 -14.77
C ARG A 67 -2.60 -10.13 -13.93
N LEU A 68 -3.51 -10.90 -13.31
CA LEU A 68 -3.18 -12.16 -12.66
C LEU A 68 -2.36 -13.03 -13.61
N LEU A 69 -1.21 -13.50 -13.14
CA LEU A 69 -0.45 -14.53 -13.85
C LEU A 69 -1.24 -15.84 -13.75
N SER A 70 -2.04 -16.16 -14.77
CA SER A 70 -2.57 -17.51 -14.93
C SER A 70 -1.40 -18.46 -15.20
N GLU A 71 -1.52 -19.72 -14.76
CA GLU A 71 -0.57 -20.79 -15.14
C GLU A 71 -0.33 -20.85 -16.66
#